data_AF-A0A1G7T025-F1
#
_entry.id   AF-A0A1G7T025-F1
#
_cell.length_a   1.000
_cell.length_b   1.000
_cell.length_c   1.000
_cell.angle_alpha   90.00
_cell.angle_beta   90.00
_cell.angle_gamma   90.00
#
_symmetry.space_group_name_H-M   'P 1'
#
loop_
_entity.id
_entity.type
_entity.pdbx_description
1 polymer ?
#
loop_
_entity_poly.entity_id
_entity_poly.type
_entity_poly.pdbx_seq_one_letter_code
_entity_poly.pdbx_strand_id
1 'polypeptide(L)'
;MERELAEETGVGGHDVRSTRVVGFGRWIERGAKPEFFGVSYLSISSRELADRYVKISERLYTGRVRALPVDFPALKRSLLAGASIAHSSSCPEDIRNSGSVPLLVGLRFAVLEWE
;
A
#
# COMPACT_ATOMS: atom_id res chain seq x y z
N MET A 1 -4.93 8.37 -8.19
CA MET A 1 -4.51 7.07 -7.63
C MET A 1 -3.93 6.14 -8.68
N GLU A 2 -4.71 5.49 -9.57
CA GLU A 2 -4.11 4.57 -10.59
C GLU A 2 -3.07 5.27 -11.49
N ARG A 3 -3.33 6.53 -11.88
CA ARG A 3 -2.35 7.37 -12.59
C ARG A 3 -1.03 7.53 -11.83
N GLU A 4 -1.09 7.81 -10.53
CA GLU A 4 0.10 8.01 -9.69
C GLU A 4 0.85 6.69 -9.50
N LEU A 5 0.12 5.60 -9.25
CA LEU A 5 0.70 4.26 -9.21
C LEU A 5 1.46 3.94 -10.51
N ALA A 6 0.87 4.24 -11.66
CA ALA A 6 1.48 4.01 -12.96
C ALA A 6 2.76 4.85 -13.16
N GLU A 7 2.73 6.13 -12.77
CA GLU A 7 3.87 7.04 -12.88
C GLU A 7 5.04 6.58 -12.00
N GLU A 8 4.78 6.23 -10.74
CA GLU A 8 5.82 5.92 -9.74
C GLU A 8 6.37 4.49 -9.83
N THR A 9 5.63 3.57 -10.46
CA THR A 9 6.00 2.14 -10.47
C THR A 9 6.10 1.52 -11.87
N GLY A 10 5.62 2.20 -12.91
CA GLY A 10 5.54 1.63 -14.26
C GLY A 10 4.44 0.57 -14.44
N VAL A 11 3.54 0.43 -13.46
CA VAL A 11 2.31 -0.38 -13.58
C VAL A 11 1.42 0.19 -14.70
N GLY A 12 1.00 -0.65 -15.63
CA GLY A 12 0.07 -0.28 -16.69
C GLY A 12 -1.38 -0.49 -16.24
N GLY A 13 -2.33 0.17 -16.91
CA GLY A 13 -3.75 0.03 -16.56
C GLY A 13 -4.27 -1.40 -16.65
N HIS A 14 -3.71 -2.23 -17.55
CA HIS A 14 -4.08 -3.65 -17.69
C HIS A 14 -3.56 -4.54 -16.55
N ASP A 15 -2.60 -4.06 -15.78
CA ASP A 15 -2.05 -4.76 -14.63
C ASP A 15 -2.89 -4.54 -13.37
N VAL A 16 -3.77 -3.54 -13.36
CA VAL A 16 -4.66 -3.22 -12.24
C VAL A 16 -5.96 -4.00 -12.41
N ARG A 17 -6.21 -4.95 -11.50
CA ARG A 17 -7.48 -5.68 -11.45
C ARG A 17 -8.61 -4.81 -10.91
N SER A 18 -8.32 -4.05 -9.87
CA SER A 18 -9.26 -3.10 -9.27
C SER A 18 -8.54 -2.13 -8.34
N THR A 19 -9.14 -0.95 -8.16
CA THR A 19 -8.75 0.00 -7.12
C THR A 19 -9.97 0.36 -6.28
N ARG A 20 -9.80 0.37 -4.96
CA ARG A 20 -10.84 0.77 -4.01
C ARG A 20 -10.34 1.90 -3.12
N VAL A 21 -11.16 2.93 -2.93
CA VAL A 21 -10.94 3.93 -1.87
C VAL A 21 -11.37 3.30 -0.54
N VAL A 22 -10.48 3.29 0.44
CA VAL A 22 -10.65 2.58 1.72
C VAL A 22 -10.71 3.53 2.91
N GLY A 23 -10.41 4.81 2.70
CA GLY A 23 -10.44 5.81 3.74
C GLY A 23 -10.03 7.19 3.23
N PHE A 24 -10.01 8.15 4.14
CA PHE A 24 -9.50 9.48 3.89
C PHE A 24 -8.93 10.07 5.18
N GLY A 25 -8.06 11.07 5.03
CA GLY A 25 -7.49 11.84 6.12
C GLY A 25 -7.37 13.32 5.75
N ARG A 26 -6.92 14.14 6.71
CA ARG A 26 -6.63 15.55 6.48
C ARG A 26 -5.26 15.88 7.04
N TRP A 27 -4.45 16.57 6.23
CA TRP A 27 -3.14 17.08 6.64
C TRP A 27 -3.33 18.41 7.35
N ILE A 28 -3.36 18.41 8.68
CA ILE A 28 -3.69 19.60 9.48
C ILE A 28 -2.67 20.71 9.23
N GLU A 29 -1.39 20.35 9.19
CA GLU A 29 -0.24 21.21 8.89
C GLU A 29 -0.22 21.75 7.45
N ARG A 30 -1.09 21.24 6.57
CA ARG A 30 -1.26 21.73 5.19
C ARG A 30 -2.66 22.31 4.96
N GLY A 31 -3.18 23.02 5.96
CA GLY A 31 -4.49 23.66 5.89
C GLY A 31 -5.66 22.67 5.88
N ALA A 32 -5.49 21.53 6.55
CA ALA A 32 -6.46 20.44 6.59
C ALA A 32 -6.86 19.90 5.20
N LYS A 33 -5.93 19.93 4.24
CA LYS A 33 -6.14 19.41 2.89
C LYS A 33 -6.56 17.93 2.95
N PRO A 34 -7.68 17.55 2.30
CA PRO A 34 -8.14 16.16 2.30
C PRO A 34 -7.27 15.28 1.40
N GLU A 35 -7.03 14.06 1.83
CA GLU A 35 -6.38 13.00 1.04
C GLU A 35 -7.16 11.69 1.16
N PHE A 36 -7.34 11.01 0.02
CA PHE A 36 -8.00 9.70 -0.04
C PHE A 36 -6.95 8.59 -0.05
N PHE A 37 -7.22 7.51 0.67
CA PHE A 37 -6.38 6.33 0.69
C PHE A 37 -7.08 5.22 -0.10
N GLY A 38 -6.32 4.46 -0.87
CA GLY A 38 -6.88 3.35 -1.61
C GLY A 38 -5.89 2.24 -1.81
N VAL A 39 -6.46 1.08 -2.18
CA VAL A 39 -5.75 -0.17 -2.40
C VAL A 39 -5.99 -0.57 -3.83
N SER A 40 -4.91 -0.79 -4.58
CA SER A 40 -4.94 -1.35 -5.93
C SER A 40 -4.50 -2.82 -5.88
N TYR A 41 -5.33 -3.70 -6.42
CA TYR A 41 -5.01 -5.11 -6.59
C TYR A 41 -4.41 -5.31 -7.98
N LEU A 42 -3.23 -5.92 -8.02
CA LEU A 42 -2.50 -6.13 -9.27
C LEU A 42 -2.64 -7.58 -9.77
N SER A 43 -2.62 -7.76 -11.09
CA SER A 43 -2.58 -9.08 -11.75
C SER A 43 -1.16 -9.62 -11.94
N ILE A 44 -0.15 -8.79 -11.71
CA ILE A 44 1.27 -9.10 -11.85
C ILE A 44 1.91 -9.49 -10.52
N SER A 45 2.99 -10.27 -10.60
CA SER A 45 3.80 -10.65 -9.45
C SER A 45 4.72 -9.52 -8.97
N SER A 46 5.20 -9.65 -7.73
CA SER A 46 6.23 -8.75 -7.19
C SER A 46 7.55 -8.78 -7.99
N ARG A 47 7.86 -9.90 -8.64
CA ARG A 47 9.03 -10.03 -9.51
C ARG A 47 8.85 -9.21 -10.79
N GLU A 48 7.72 -9.37 -11.46
CA GLU A 48 7.40 -8.57 -12.65
C GLU A 48 7.36 -7.07 -12.35
N LEU A 49 6.90 -6.69 -11.15
CA LEU A 49 6.92 -5.31 -10.69
C LEU A 49 8.36 -4.78 -10.50
N ALA A 50 9.26 -5.60 -9.95
CA ALA A 50 10.65 -5.21 -9.70
C ALA A 50 11.44 -4.95 -10.99
N ASP A 51 11.08 -5.63 -12.07
CA ASP A 51 11.72 -5.48 -13.38
C ASP A 51 11.18 -4.26 -14.18
N ARG A 52 10.21 -3.51 -13.64
CA ARG A 52 9.61 -2.38 -14.35
C ARG A 52 10.44 -1.11 -14.31
N TYR A 53 10.39 -0.40 -15.42
CA TYR A 53 11.07 0.88 -15.58
C TYR A 53 10.20 2.04 -15.10
N VAL A 54 10.64 2.71 -14.04
CA VAL A 54 10.08 4.00 -13.60
C VAL A 54 10.69 5.12 -14.45
N LYS A 55 9.87 6.03 -14.97
CA LYS A 55 10.33 7.18 -15.75
C LYS A 55 11.36 7.99 -14.96
N ILE A 56 12.41 8.47 -15.63
CA ILE A 56 13.49 9.23 -14.97
C ILE A 56 12.96 10.49 -14.26
N SER A 57 11.90 11.13 -14.79
CA SER A 57 11.27 12.30 -14.18
C SER A 57 10.74 12.05 -12.77
N GLU A 58 10.26 10.83 -12.49
CA GLU A 58 9.68 10.47 -11.19
C GLU A 58 10.73 10.09 -10.14
N ARG A 59 11.99 9.89 -10.54
CA ARG A 59 13.09 9.54 -9.61
C ARG A 59 13.42 10.65 -8.61
N LEU A 60 13.01 11.88 -8.89
CA LEU A 60 13.15 13.01 -7.97
C LEU A 60 12.24 12.87 -6.73
N TYR A 61 11.11 12.17 -6.87
CA TYR A 61 10.09 12.02 -5.82
C TYR A 61 10.00 10.59 -5.31
N THR A 62 10.39 9.60 -6.12
CA THR A 62 10.40 8.18 -5.77
C THR A 62 11.82 7.67 -5.62
N GLY A 63 12.24 7.38 -4.39
CA GLY A 63 13.56 6.83 -4.11
C GLY A 63 13.70 5.34 -4.48
N ARG A 64 12.70 4.52 -4.14
CA ARG A 64 12.68 3.07 -4.43
C ARG A 64 11.28 2.48 -4.30
N VAL A 65 11.01 1.41 -5.06
CA VAL A 65 9.85 0.53 -4.89
C VAL A 65 10.29 -0.73 -4.16
N ARG A 66 9.48 -1.20 -3.19
CA ARG A 66 9.77 -2.42 -2.41
C ARG A 66 8.55 -3.33 -2.40
N ALA A 67 8.77 -4.62 -2.65
CA ALA A 67 7.78 -5.65 -2.38
C ALA A 67 8.09 -6.29 -1.02
N LEU A 68 7.10 -6.29 -0.12
CA LEU A 68 7.20 -6.90 1.19
C LEU A 68 6.17 -8.03 1.30
N PRO A 69 6.59 -9.28 1.54
CA PRO A 69 5.65 -10.38 1.74
C PRO A 69 4.89 -10.18 3.05
N VAL A 70 3.59 -10.41 3.04
CA VAL A 70 2.73 -10.35 4.22
C VAL A 70 1.90 -11.62 4.30
N ASP A 71 1.93 -12.30 5.44
CA ASP A 71 1.03 -13.42 5.74
C ASP A 71 -0.34 -12.87 6.15
N PHE A 72 -1.24 -12.76 5.17
CA PHE A 72 -2.61 -12.28 5.38
C PHE A 72 -3.39 -13.14 6.38
N PRO A 73 -3.40 -14.49 6.30
CA PRO A 73 -4.07 -15.31 7.31
C PRO A 73 -3.59 -15.04 8.74
N ALA A 74 -2.28 -14.99 8.97
CA ALA A 74 -1.72 -14.74 10.30
C ALA A 74 -2.04 -13.33 10.79
N LEU A 75 -1.87 -12.32 9.93
CA LEU A 75 -2.18 -10.95 10.27
C LEU A 75 -3.68 -10.75 10.55
N LYS A 76 -4.57 -11.39 9.77
CA LYS A 76 -6.02 -11.34 9.98
C LYS A 76 -6.41 -11.85 11.37
N ARG A 77 -5.87 -13.00 11.79
CA ARG A 77 -6.09 -13.54 13.15
C ARG A 77 -5.67 -12.54 14.23
N SER A 78 -4.48 -11.95 14.10
CA SER A 78 -3.97 -10.97 15.06
C SER A 78 -4.85 -9.71 15.13
N LEU A 79 -5.31 -9.19 13.98
CA LEU A 79 -6.20 -8.04 13.93
C LEU A 79 -7.58 -8.32 14.55
N LEU A 80 -8.14 -9.50 14.30
CA LEU A 80 -9.41 -9.93 14.91
C LEU A 80 -9.30 -10.13 16.42
N ALA A 81 -8.11 -10.49 16.92
CA ALA A 81 -7.80 -10.53 18.34
C ALA A 81 -7.57 -9.14 18.97
N GLY A 82 -7.71 -8.05 18.19
CA GLY A 82 -7.61 -6.68 18.68
C GLY A 82 -6.23 -6.03 18.54
N ALA A 83 -5.24 -6.70 17.94
CA ALA A 83 -3.96 -6.07 17.66
C ALA A 83 -4.10 -4.97 16.59
N SER A 84 -3.24 -3.96 16.64
CA SER A 84 -3.05 -3.02 15.52
C SER A 84 -1.98 -3.53 14.55
N ILE A 85 -1.94 -3.01 13.33
CA ILE A 85 -0.88 -3.35 12.35
C ILE A 85 0.52 -3.06 12.93
N ALA A 86 0.68 -1.91 13.59
CA ALA A 86 1.95 -1.47 14.15
C ALA A 86 2.48 -2.35 15.31
N HIS A 87 1.60 -3.09 15.98
CA HIS A 87 1.95 -3.93 17.13
C HIS A 87 1.80 -5.43 16.86
N SER A 88 1.38 -5.83 15.66
CA SER A 88 1.23 -7.24 15.29
C SER A 88 2.55 -7.85 14.85
N SER A 89 3.06 -8.86 15.55
CA SER A 89 4.26 -9.59 15.16
C SER A 89 4.14 -10.30 13.80
N SER A 90 2.90 -10.55 13.34
CA SER A 90 2.60 -11.12 12.01
C SER A 90 2.77 -10.12 10.85
N CYS A 91 2.91 -8.82 11.15
CA CYS A 91 3.20 -7.79 10.15
C CYS A 91 4.72 -7.60 9.99
N PRO A 92 5.28 -7.46 8.78
CA PRO A 92 6.71 -7.19 8.59
C PRO A 92 7.21 -5.98 9.39
N GLU A 93 8.40 -6.10 9.99
CA GLU A 93 8.98 -5.07 10.85
C GLU A 93 9.09 -3.71 10.15
N ASP A 94 9.50 -3.69 8.88
CA ASP A 94 9.60 -2.49 8.07
C ASP A 94 8.28 -1.72 7.97
N ILE A 95 7.15 -2.44 7.87
CA ILE A 95 5.81 -1.82 7.82
C ILE A 95 5.45 -1.30 9.20
N ARG A 96 5.76 -2.04 10.28
CA ARG A 96 5.46 -1.60 11.65
C ARG A 96 6.23 -0.33 12.03
N ASN A 97 7.50 -0.25 11.65
CA ASN A 97 8.41 0.81 12.08
C ASN A 97 8.40 2.04 11.15
N SER A 98 8.07 1.87 9.87
CA SER A 98 8.19 2.94 8.87
C SER A 98 6.99 3.06 7.94
N GLY A 99 5.91 2.30 8.19
CA GLY A 99 4.70 2.39 7.39
C GLY A 99 3.99 3.73 7.56
N SER A 100 3.66 4.37 6.44
CA SER A 100 2.83 5.58 6.46
C SER A 100 1.39 5.25 6.88
N VAL A 101 0.66 6.23 7.39
CA VAL A 101 -0.77 6.06 7.74
C VAL A 101 -1.59 5.48 6.58
N PRO A 102 -1.47 5.98 5.32
CA PRO A 102 -2.16 5.36 4.19
C PRO A 102 -1.84 3.87 4.00
N LEU A 103 -0.57 3.47 4.15
CA LEU A 103 -0.16 2.07 4.04
C LEU A 103 -0.80 1.21 5.13
N LEU A 104 -0.79 1.68 6.39
CA LEU A 104 -1.35 0.93 7.51
C LEU A 104 -2.87 0.75 7.38
N VAL A 105 -3.60 1.79 6.94
CA VAL A 105 -5.04 1.74 6.67
C VAL A 105 -5.34 0.79 5.52
N GLY A 106 -4.60 0.92 4.40
CA GLY A 106 -4.75 0.07 3.22
C GLY A 106 -4.48 -1.40 3.52
N LEU A 107 -3.40 -1.69 4.26
CA LEU A 107 -3.07 -3.06 4.65
C LEU A 107 -4.14 -3.67 5.56
N ARG A 108 -4.62 -2.92 6.56
CA ARG A 108 -5.71 -3.39 7.44
C ARG A 108 -6.95 -3.74 6.64
N PHE A 109 -7.36 -2.87 5.71
CA PHE A 109 -8.48 -3.13 4.83
C PHE A 109 -8.25 -4.40 4.00
N ALA A 110 -7.13 -4.46 3.28
CA ALA A 110 -6.82 -5.58 2.39
C ALA A 110 -6.81 -6.93 3.12
N VAL A 111 -6.29 -6.98 4.36
CA VAL A 111 -6.22 -8.20 5.16
C VAL A 111 -7.59 -8.65 5.67
N LEU A 112 -8.46 -7.72 6.07
CA LEU A 112 -9.78 -8.08 6.61
C LEU A 112 -10.75 -8.52 5.52
N GLU A 113 -10.64 -7.92 4.35
CA GLU A 113 -11.46 -8.24 3.16
C GLU A 113 -10.93 -9.44 2.36
N TRP A 114 -9.80 -10.03 2.77
CA TRP A 114 -9.23 -11.19 2.09
C TRP A 114 -9.99 -12.48 2.44
N GLU A 115 -10.51 -13.17 1.42
CA GLU A 115 -11.24 -14.45 1.52
C GLU A 115 -10.29 -15.65 1.51
#